data_AF-K2ADS8-F1
#
_entry.id   AF-K2ADS8-F1
#
_cell.length_a   1.000
_cell.length_b   1.000
_cell.length_c   1.000
_cell.angle_alpha   90.00
_cell.angle_beta   90.00
_cell.angle_gamma   90.00
#
_symmetry.space_group_name_H-M   'P 1'
#
loop_
_entity.id
_entity.type
_entity.pdbx_description
1 polymer ?
#
loop_
_entity_poly.entity_id
_entity_poly.type
_entity_poly.pdbx_seq_one_letter_code
_entity_poly.pdbx_strand_id
1 'polypeptide(L)'
;MSITDKIIIFTGPTISPEEASQILPDANYHLPVKCGDIFRVLRLSPKILVIIDGLFEQTAAVWHKEILFAISRGVHVYGCSSMGALRAAELNEFGMIGSGKIFSYYKNKNRVLNDDEVAITHLMNTKKFNTNIIPLINIHFTLEKAINDKILDKEKAENVLLTIKKIPYFQRSLKIIKKHITDSNLYTFIENNYIDQKKLDAVQLLKFFSGNKSHSNDTELKKFDSTFFIRKLYREIVSSPFEKCYEWLTADEKILCQYQDLDKITHLKILSKAAHNLSDIFSEINVGQDHGKNVDYNDLLKCALSMADKNKLKTICGFYIIYSNLYTDYKKNTSAWSEIKKIIYAISLFLTAIVSYIDKKNIEISPQYQNDFFEKMRRKNSLLKGDDTRAWLTSNEINTERDYQQFILIGSIFHYILVLNNGEFVGINTKMDMKPWLAETLSFCNETHNDAILMLESLLAIN
;
A
#
# COMPACT_ATOMS: atom_id res chain seq x y z
N MET A 1 -10.23 23.20 4.06
CA MET A 1 -9.97 22.05 3.17
C MET A 1 -11.31 21.52 2.73
N SER A 2 -11.63 21.63 1.45
CA SER A 2 -12.88 21.09 0.92
C SER A 2 -12.80 19.55 0.92
N ILE A 3 -13.95 18.87 0.81
CA ILE A 3 -13.99 17.41 0.66
C ILE A 3 -13.28 16.93 -0.61
N THR A 4 -13.17 17.79 -1.63
CA THR A 4 -12.60 17.47 -2.95
C THR A 4 -11.08 17.27 -2.91
N ASP A 5 -10.34 17.99 -2.06
CA ASP A 5 -8.89 17.79 -1.83
C ASP A 5 -8.55 16.36 -1.35
N LYS A 6 -9.56 15.57 -0.95
CA LYS A 6 -9.44 14.21 -0.45
C LYS A 6 -9.91 13.14 -1.45
N ILE A 7 -10.16 13.53 -2.71
CA ILE A 7 -10.48 12.62 -3.81
C ILE A 7 -9.21 12.35 -4.59
N ILE A 8 -8.83 11.08 -4.72
CA ILE A 8 -7.73 10.65 -5.59
C ILE A 8 -8.30 9.81 -6.73
N ILE A 9 -7.95 10.17 -7.97
CA ILE A 9 -8.48 9.57 -9.19
C ILE A 9 -7.35 8.91 -9.98
N PHE A 10 -7.46 7.61 -10.20
CA PHE A 10 -6.55 6.83 -11.05
C PHE A 10 -7.06 6.80 -12.49
N THR A 11 -6.41 7.53 -13.39
CA THR A 11 -6.88 7.71 -14.78
C THR A 11 -5.73 7.80 -15.78
N GLY A 12 -6.00 7.52 -17.06
CA GLY A 12 -5.03 7.70 -18.14
C GLY A 12 -5.63 7.58 -19.54
N PRO A 13 -5.72 6.36 -20.13
CA PRO A 13 -6.16 6.16 -21.50
C PRO A 13 -7.65 6.40 -21.72
N THR A 14 -8.48 6.15 -20.71
CA THR A 14 -9.94 6.33 -20.84
C THR A 14 -10.31 7.81 -20.87
N ILE A 15 -9.68 8.60 -20.00
CA ILE A 15 -9.76 10.06 -19.98
C ILE A 15 -8.44 10.60 -19.41
N SER A 16 -7.85 11.58 -20.08
CA SER A 16 -6.57 12.13 -19.63
C SER A 16 -6.76 12.91 -18.32
N PRO A 17 -5.72 13.01 -17.47
CA PRO A 17 -5.78 13.85 -16.28
C PRO A 17 -6.18 15.31 -16.60
N GLU A 18 -5.71 15.85 -17.73
CA GLU A 18 -6.01 17.21 -18.17
C GLU A 18 -7.50 17.36 -18.52
N GLU A 19 -8.06 16.44 -19.32
CA GLU A 19 -9.49 16.45 -19.66
C GLU A 19 -10.37 16.23 -18.42
N ALA A 20 -9.97 15.31 -17.53
CA ALA A 20 -10.70 15.04 -16.30
C ALA A 20 -10.70 16.25 -15.35
N SER A 21 -9.57 16.95 -15.23
CA SER A 21 -9.43 18.15 -14.40
C SER A 21 -10.34 19.30 -14.85
N GLN A 22 -10.73 19.37 -16.12
CA GLN A 22 -11.72 20.34 -16.59
C GLN A 22 -13.14 20.07 -16.05
N ILE A 23 -13.43 18.81 -15.70
CA ILE A 23 -14.74 18.38 -15.16
C ILE A 23 -14.75 18.47 -13.63
N LEU A 24 -13.64 18.06 -13.00
CA LEU A 24 -13.46 18.09 -11.55
C LEU A 24 -12.07 18.67 -11.20
N PRO A 25 -11.93 20.00 -11.11
CA PRO A 25 -10.65 20.67 -10.91
C PRO A 25 -9.99 20.36 -9.56
N ASP A 26 -10.79 20.22 -8.51
CA ASP A 26 -10.31 20.13 -7.13
C ASP A 26 -9.94 18.68 -6.70
N ALA A 27 -9.68 17.77 -7.65
CA ALA A 27 -9.33 16.38 -7.37
C ALA A 27 -7.85 16.09 -7.67
N ASN A 28 -7.29 15.10 -6.96
CA ASN A 28 -5.90 14.69 -7.13
C ASN A 28 -5.80 13.57 -8.17
N TYR A 29 -5.20 13.87 -9.33
CA TYR A 29 -5.06 12.90 -10.41
C TYR A 29 -3.75 12.11 -10.30
N HIS A 30 -3.88 10.79 -10.28
CA HIS A 30 -2.80 9.83 -10.30
C HIS A 30 -2.80 9.05 -11.63
N LEU A 31 -1.63 8.54 -12.02
CA LEU A 31 -1.51 7.56 -13.12
C LEU A 31 -2.43 6.35 -12.89
N PRO A 32 -2.76 5.56 -13.94
CA PRO A 32 -3.61 4.38 -13.76
C PRO A 32 -3.08 3.45 -12.68
N VAL A 33 -4.00 2.85 -11.91
CA VAL A 33 -3.67 2.10 -10.70
C VAL A 33 -2.89 0.83 -11.02
N LYS A 34 -1.86 0.53 -10.23
CA LYS A 34 -1.19 -0.79 -10.19
C LYS A 34 -1.07 -1.33 -8.77
N CYS A 35 -0.58 -2.56 -8.65
CA CYS A 35 -0.26 -3.18 -7.37
C CYS A 35 0.62 -2.24 -6.53
N GLY A 36 0.17 -1.96 -5.31
CA GLY A 36 0.80 -1.08 -4.34
C GLY A 36 0.31 0.37 -4.37
N ASP A 37 -0.28 0.86 -5.46
CA ASP A 37 -0.64 2.28 -5.55
C ASP A 37 -1.74 2.68 -4.56
N ILE A 38 -2.66 1.77 -4.23
CA ILE A 38 -3.69 2.03 -3.22
C ILE A 38 -3.06 2.26 -1.85
N PHE A 39 -2.14 1.39 -1.41
CA PHE A 39 -1.40 1.59 -0.16
C PHE A 39 -0.58 2.88 -0.15
N ARG A 40 -0.01 3.22 -1.31
CA ARG A 40 0.78 4.44 -1.46
C ARG A 40 -0.06 5.68 -1.22
N VAL A 41 -1.23 5.78 -1.86
CA VAL A 41 -2.10 6.96 -1.71
C VAL A 41 -2.81 7.01 -0.37
N LEU A 42 -3.02 5.86 0.30
CA LEU A 42 -3.62 5.83 1.64
C LEU A 42 -2.78 6.58 2.69
N ARG A 43 -1.47 6.77 2.46
CA ARG A 43 -0.62 7.63 3.31
C ARG A 43 -1.11 9.07 3.38
N LEU A 44 -1.85 9.51 2.36
CA LEU A 44 -2.40 10.86 2.28
C LEU A 44 -3.77 10.98 2.97
N SER A 45 -4.25 9.90 3.60
CA SER A 45 -5.57 9.83 4.24
C SER A 45 -6.73 10.32 3.35
N PRO A 46 -6.82 9.83 2.09
CA PRO A 46 -7.92 10.19 1.20
C PRO A 46 -9.25 9.74 1.79
N LYS A 47 -10.33 10.44 1.44
CA LYS A 47 -11.70 10.04 1.79
C LYS A 47 -12.36 9.25 0.68
N ILE A 48 -11.97 9.54 -0.56
CA ILE A 48 -12.55 8.93 -1.75
C ILE A 48 -11.41 8.53 -2.68
N LEU A 49 -11.46 7.29 -3.17
CA LEU A 49 -10.64 6.81 -4.27
C LEU A 49 -11.55 6.52 -5.45
N VAL A 50 -11.17 6.99 -6.63
CA VAL A 50 -11.86 6.67 -7.89
C VAL A 50 -10.89 5.93 -8.80
N ILE A 51 -11.23 4.71 -9.16
CA ILE A 51 -10.47 3.90 -10.09
C ILE A 51 -11.18 3.94 -11.43
N ILE A 52 -10.54 4.53 -12.44
CA ILE A 52 -11.00 4.52 -13.84
C ILE A 52 -10.15 3.51 -14.60
N ASP A 53 -8.83 3.74 -14.61
CA ASP A 53 -7.87 2.93 -15.36
C ASP A 53 -6.90 2.21 -14.42
N GLY A 54 -6.39 1.07 -14.87
CA GLY A 54 -5.35 0.31 -14.19
C GLY A 54 -4.37 -0.34 -15.17
N LEU A 55 -3.15 -0.59 -14.69
CA LEU A 55 -2.07 -1.26 -15.43
C LEU A 55 -2.17 -2.78 -15.24
N PHE A 56 -1.75 -3.56 -16.24
CA PHE A 56 -1.69 -5.02 -16.19
C PHE A 56 -0.64 -5.57 -17.19
N GLU A 57 -0.42 -6.89 -17.20
CA GLU A 57 0.64 -7.62 -17.95
C GLU A 57 2.08 -7.29 -17.55
N GLN A 58 2.62 -6.16 -18.00
CA GLN A 58 4.02 -5.76 -17.74
C GLN A 58 4.21 -5.27 -16.30
N THR A 59 3.12 -5.11 -15.56
CA THR A 59 3.11 -4.73 -14.15
C THR A 59 1.96 -5.45 -13.48
N ALA A 60 2.17 -5.85 -12.22
CA ALA A 60 1.12 -6.46 -11.42
C ALA A 60 -0.07 -5.50 -11.29
N ALA A 61 -1.25 -5.97 -11.69
CA ALA A 61 -2.50 -5.23 -11.54
C ALA A 61 -2.83 -5.01 -10.06
N VAL A 62 -3.64 -3.98 -9.77
CA VAL A 62 -4.13 -3.72 -8.41
C VAL A 62 -4.81 -4.95 -7.83
N TRP A 63 -4.43 -5.32 -6.60
CA TRP A 63 -5.00 -6.48 -5.92
C TRP A 63 -6.33 -6.12 -5.26
N HIS A 64 -7.28 -7.05 -5.30
CA HIS A 64 -8.56 -6.92 -4.58
C HIS A 64 -8.36 -6.58 -3.11
N LYS A 65 -7.36 -7.20 -2.47
CA LYS A 65 -7.06 -6.98 -1.05
C LYS A 65 -6.60 -5.56 -0.72
N GLU A 66 -5.99 -4.85 -1.66
CA GLU A 66 -5.63 -3.44 -1.44
C GLU A 66 -6.88 -2.57 -1.37
N ILE A 67 -7.83 -2.82 -2.27
CA ILE A 67 -9.12 -2.12 -2.32
C ILE A 67 -9.95 -2.44 -1.07
N LEU A 68 -10.02 -3.71 -0.68
CA LEU A 68 -10.70 -4.13 0.55
C LEU A 68 -10.07 -3.51 1.80
N PHE A 69 -8.75 -3.34 1.80
CA PHE A 69 -8.06 -2.64 2.89
C PHE A 69 -8.41 -1.14 2.93
N ALA A 70 -8.49 -0.47 1.78
CA ALA A 70 -8.95 0.93 1.76
C ALA A 70 -10.38 1.06 2.32
N ILE A 71 -11.29 0.17 1.91
CA ILE A 71 -12.68 0.13 2.38
C ILE A 71 -12.74 -0.13 3.90
N SER A 72 -11.95 -1.07 4.42
CA SER A 72 -11.92 -1.37 5.86
C SER A 72 -11.36 -0.22 6.70
N ARG A 73 -10.70 0.76 6.07
CA ARG A 73 -10.26 2.02 6.69
C ARG A 73 -11.27 3.17 6.55
N GLY A 74 -12.47 2.88 6.07
CA GLY A 74 -13.52 3.89 5.87
C GLY A 74 -13.28 4.79 4.67
N VAL A 75 -12.45 4.38 3.71
CA VAL A 75 -12.27 5.09 2.44
C VAL A 75 -13.33 4.62 1.45
N HIS A 76 -14.05 5.56 0.85
CA HIS A 76 -15.01 5.24 -0.19
C HIS A 76 -14.28 4.96 -1.50
N VAL A 77 -14.37 3.72 -2.00
CA VAL A 77 -13.75 3.35 -3.26
C VAL A 77 -14.81 3.23 -4.34
N TYR A 78 -14.67 4.03 -5.38
CA TYR A 78 -15.51 4.01 -6.58
C TYR A 78 -14.73 3.39 -7.74
N GLY A 79 -15.43 2.62 -8.57
CA GLY A 79 -14.90 2.11 -9.82
C GLY A 79 -15.86 2.33 -10.97
N CYS A 80 -15.33 2.82 -12.08
CA CYS A 80 -16.06 2.91 -13.34
C CYS A 80 -15.11 2.63 -14.49
N SER A 81 -15.64 2.21 -15.63
CA SER A 81 -14.85 1.93 -16.83
C SER A 81 -13.65 0.98 -16.61
N SER A 82 -12.93 0.64 -17.67
CA SER A 82 -11.70 -0.14 -17.66
C SER A 82 -11.49 -1.13 -16.48
N MET A 83 -10.40 -0.97 -15.71
CA MET A 83 -10.08 -1.79 -14.53
C MET A 83 -11.00 -1.46 -13.34
N GLY A 84 -11.49 -0.22 -13.27
CA GLY A 84 -12.36 0.24 -12.19
C GLY A 84 -13.69 -0.50 -12.13
N ALA A 85 -14.35 -0.68 -13.27
CA ALA A 85 -15.61 -1.40 -13.41
C ALA A 85 -15.46 -2.89 -13.11
N LEU A 86 -14.36 -3.52 -13.54
CA LEU A 86 -14.03 -4.91 -13.21
C LEU A 86 -13.95 -5.09 -11.69
N ARG A 87 -13.08 -4.30 -11.04
CA ARG A 87 -12.89 -4.37 -9.59
C ARG A 87 -14.16 -4.00 -8.83
N ALA A 88 -14.92 -3.02 -9.32
CA ALA A 88 -16.20 -2.67 -8.72
C ALA A 88 -17.22 -3.82 -8.83
N ALA A 89 -17.30 -4.52 -9.97
CA ALA A 89 -18.20 -5.66 -10.12
C ALA A 89 -17.84 -6.81 -9.17
N GLU A 90 -16.54 -7.12 -9.06
CA GLU A 90 -16.03 -8.16 -8.16
C GLU A 90 -16.17 -7.81 -6.67
N LEU A 91 -16.04 -6.52 -6.33
CA LEU A 91 -15.99 -6.04 -4.94
C LEU A 91 -17.24 -5.29 -4.49
N ASN A 92 -18.31 -5.32 -5.28
CA ASN A 92 -19.53 -4.55 -4.97
C ASN A 92 -20.17 -5.01 -3.65
N GLU A 93 -20.30 -6.33 -3.46
CA GLU A 93 -20.83 -6.93 -2.23
C GLU A 93 -19.92 -6.64 -1.02
N PHE A 94 -18.64 -6.35 -1.28
CA PHE A 94 -17.65 -6.00 -0.27
C PHE A 94 -17.54 -4.50 0.00
N GLY A 95 -18.32 -3.66 -0.68
CA GLY A 95 -18.46 -2.22 -0.38
C GLY A 95 -17.81 -1.27 -1.39
N MET A 96 -17.21 -1.80 -2.48
CA MET A 96 -16.78 -0.96 -3.58
C MET A 96 -17.99 -0.46 -4.39
N ILE A 97 -18.02 0.81 -4.74
CA ILE A 97 -19.15 1.44 -5.41
C ILE A 97 -18.90 1.46 -6.91
N GLY A 98 -19.71 0.73 -7.67
CA GLY A 98 -19.61 0.73 -9.13
C GLY A 98 -20.49 1.80 -9.78
N SER A 99 -19.99 2.39 -10.86
CA SER A 99 -20.71 3.39 -11.66
C SER A 99 -20.54 3.15 -13.16
N GLY A 100 -21.58 3.48 -13.93
CA GLY A 100 -21.57 3.42 -15.39
C GLY A 100 -22.07 2.09 -15.97
N LYS A 101 -22.26 2.09 -17.30
CA LYS A 101 -22.82 0.93 -18.01
C LYS A 101 -21.87 -0.25 -18.03
N ILE A 102 -20.55 -0.01 -18.09
CA ILE A 102 -19.54 -1.08 -18.10
C ILE A 102 -19.55 -1.82 -16.75
N PHE A 103 -19.69 -1.09 -15.63
CA PHE A 103 -19.88 -1.73 -14.33
C PHE A 103 -21.15 -2.58 -14.29
N SER A 104 -22.30 -2.03 -14.70
CA SER A 104 -23.56 -2.79 -14.74
C SER A 104 -23.47 -4.01 -15.64
N TYR A 105 -22.75 -3.89 -16.76
CA TYR A 105 -22.49 -4.98 -17.68
C TYR A 105 -21.73 -6.13 -17.00
N TYR A 106 -20.63 -5.83 -16.30
CA TYR A 106 -19.85 -6.83 -15.57
C TYR A 106 -20.61 -7.40 -14.37
N LYS A 107 -21.37 -6.58 -13.63
CA LYS A 107 -22.14 -7.03 -12.46
C LYS A 107 -23.29 -7.97 -12.83
N ASN A 108 -23.98 -7.71 -13.94
CA ASN A 108 -25.20 -8.44 -14.30
C ASN A 108 -24.96 -9.69 -15.16
N LYS A 109 -23.81 -9.80 -15.85
CA LYS A 109 -23.52 -10.97 -16.69
C LYS A 109 -22.83 -12.08 -15.87
N ASN A 110 -23.59 -13.11 -15.55
CA ASN A 110 -23.21 -14.21 -14.65
C ASN A 110 -22.18 -15.24 -15.17
N ARG A 111 -21.45 -15.03 -16.28
CA ARG A 111 -20.49 -16.03 -16.84
C ARG A 111 -19.40 -15.42 -17.73
N VAL A 112 -18.14 -15.77 -17.42
CA VAL A 112 -16.93 -15.76 -18.29
C VAL A 112 -16.83 -14.55 -19.23
N LEU A 113 -16.62 -13.36 -18.65
CA LEU A 113 -16.08 -12.23 -19.40
C LEU A 113 -14.57 -12.29 -19.29
N ASN A 114 -13.88 -12.09 -20.42
CA ASN A 114 -12.44 -11.97 -20.41
C ASN A 114 -12.09 -10.52 -20.05
N ASP A 115 -11.09 -10.34 -19.19
CA ASP A 115 -10.57 -9.01 -18.81
C ASP A 115 -10.07 -8.20 -20.02
N ASP A 116 -9.83 -8.88 -21.16
CA ASP A 116 -9.35 -8.28 -22.41
C ASP A 116 -10.37 -7.38 -23.13
N GLU A 117 -11.65 -7.39 -22.73
CA GLU A 117 -12.70 -6.59 -23.39
C GLU A 117 -12.54 -5.08 -23.11
N VAL A 118 -11.93 -4.75 -21.97
CA VAL A 118 -11.63 -3.37 -21.55
C VAL A 118 -10.16 -2.96 -21.74
N ALA A 119 -9.30 -3.92 -22.09
CA ALA A 119 -7.85 -3.76 -22.21
C ALA A 119 -7.42 -2.75 -23.28
N ILE A 120 -6.45 -1.90 -22.95
CA ILE A 120 -5.70 -1.05 -23.87
C ILE A 120 -4.22 -1.19 -23.52
N THR A 121 -3.36 -1.34 -24.53
CA THR A 121 -1.91 -1.53 -24.33
C THR A 121 -1.17 -0.22 -24.10
N HIS A 122 -0.13 -0.29 -23.28
CA HIS A 122 0.88 0.77 -23.16
C HIS A 122 1.73 0.87 -24.43
N LEU A 123 2.11 2.09 -24.82
CA LEU A 123 3.16 2.24 -25.82
C LEU A 123 4.49 1.86 -25.16
N MET A 124 5.16 0.84 -25.70
CA MET A 124 6.48 0.39 -25.20
C MET A 124 7.42 1.57 -24.98
N ASN A 125 8.10 1.59 -23.83
CA ASN A 125 9.09 2.60 -23.45
C ASN A 125 8.58 4.05 -23.33
N THR A 126 7.27 4.27 -23.24
CA THR A 126 6.71 5.60 -22.95
C THR A 126 5.65 5.52 -21.86
N LYS A 127 5.50 6.58 -21.06
CA LYS A 127 4.34 6.76 -20.17
C LYS A 127 3.06 7.14 -20.93
N LYS A 128 2.99 6.87 -22.24
CA LYS A 128 1.87 7.21 -23.12
C LYS A 128 1.08 5.94 -23.48
N PHE A 129 -0.22 6.11 -23.71
CA PHE A 129 -1.12 5.02 -24.04
C PHE A 129 -1.36 4.97 -25.54
N ASN A 130 -1.58 3.76 -26.10
CA ASN A 130 -1.92 3.64 -27.51
C ASN A 130 -3.42 3.89 -27.72
N THR A 131 -3.79 5.13 -27.98
CA THR A 131 -5.17 5.55 -28.25
C THR A 131 -5.72 5.01 -29.58
N ASN A 132 -4.89 4.39 -30.43
CA ASN A 132 -5.34 3.78 -31.69
C ASN A 132 -5.95 2.39 -31.49
N ILE A 133 -5.88 1.85 -30.28
CA ILE A 133 -6.49 0.57 -29.93
C ILE A 133 -7.95 0.78 -29.55
N ILE A 134 -8.84 0.00 -30.16
CA ILE A 134 -10.27 0.02 -29.86
C ILE A 134 -10.60 -1.09 -28.84
N PRO A 135 -11.09 -0.71 -27.65
CA PRO A 135 -11.63 -1.66 -26.67
C PRO A 135 -12.86 -2.39 -27.24
N LEU A 136 -12.93 -3.70 -27.04
CA LEU A 136 -14.06 -4.50 -27.54
C LEU A 136 -15.38 -4.05 -26.88
N ILE A 137 -15.32 -3.60 -25.63
CA ILE A 137 -16.49 -3.10 -24.91
C ILE A 137 -17.14 -1.89 -25.60
N ASN A 138 -16.35 -0.99 -26.20
CA ASN A 138 -16.89 0.16 -26.93
C ASN A 138 -17.62 -0.28 -28.20
N ILE A 139 -17.10 -1.31 -28.89
CA ILE A 139 -17.80 -1.93 -30.02
C ILE A 139 -19.09 -2.62 -29.56
N HIS A 140 -19.07 -3.34 -28.44
CA HIS A 140 -20.27 -3.96 -27.86
C HIS A 140 -21.38 -2.93 -27.66
N PHE A 141 -21.09 -1.81 -26.99
CA PHE A 141 -22.10 -0.75 -26.76
C PHE A 141 -22.54 -0.04 -28.04
N THR A 142 -21.64 0.08 -29.02
CA THR A 142 -22.00 0.60 -30.37
C THR A 142 -23.02 -0.32 -31.05
N LEU A 143 -22.79 -1.63 -31.05
CA LEU A 143 -23.69 -2.62 -31.64
C LEU A 143 -24.99 -2.77 -30.84
N GLU A 144 -24.93 -2.70 -29.51
CA GLU A 144 -26.12 -2.74 -28.65
C GLU A 144 -27.05 -1.56 -28.93
N LYS A 145 -26.50 -0.36 -29.11
CA LYS A 145 -27.29 0.80 -29.55
C LYS A 145 -27.95 0.55 -30.90
N ALA A 146 -27.22 -0.03 -31.87
CA ALA A 146 -27.76 -0.34 -33.20
C ALA A 146 -28.92 -1.34 -33.15
N ILE A 147 -28.84 -2.35 -32.26
CA ILE A 147 -29.93 -3.29 -32.02
C ILE A 147 -31.15 -2.57 -31.42
N ASN A 148 -30.94 -1.74 -30.40
CA ASN A 148 -32.02 -1.00 -29.74
C ASN A 148 -32.71 -0.02 -30.68
N ASP A 149 -31.96 0.60 -31.59
CA ASP A 149 -32.45 1.50 -32.62
C ASP A 149 -33.06 0.74 -33.83
N LYS A 150 -33.11 -0.61 -33.78
CA LYS A 150 -33.63 -1.51 -34.83
C LYS A 150 -32.92 -1.36 -36.18
N ILE A 151 -31.66 -0.93 -36.16
CA ILE A 151 -30.81 -0.77 -37.35
C ILE A 151 -30.13 -2.09 -37.71
N LEU A 152 -29.82 -2.92 -36.69
CA LEU A 152 -29.09 -4.18 -36.86
C LEU A 152 -29.78 -5.33 -36.12
N ASP A 153 -29.86 -6.49 -36.76
CA ASP A 153 -30.37 -7.71 -36.14
C ASP A 153 -29.40 -8.23 -35.07
N LYS A 154 -29.94 -8.73 -33.95
CA LYS A 154 -29.16 -9.24 -32.82
C LYS A 154 -28.15 -10.32 -33.23
N GLU A 155 -28.55 -11.26 -34.07
CA GLU A 155 -27.69 -12.34 -34.55
C GLU A 155 -26.49 -11.80 -35.37
N LYS A 156 -26.71 -10.80 -36.22
CA LYS A 156 -25.64 -10.16 -37.00
C LYS A 156 -24.66 -9.44 -36.08
N ALA A 157 -25.17 -8.70 -35.10
CA ALA A 157 -24.35 -8.01 -34.11
C ALA A 157 -23.47 -8.97 -33.30
N GLU A 158 -24.04 -10.09 -32.82
CA GLU A 158 -23.31 -11.13 -32.08
C GLU A 158 -22.22 -11.78 -32.93
N ASN A 159 -22.51 -12.11 -34.19
CA ASN A 159 -21.53 -12.68 -35.12
C ASN A 159 -20.34 -11.74 -35.38
N VAL A 160 -20.62 -10.44 -35.51
CA VAL A 160 -19.58 -9.43 -35.71
C VAL A 160 -18.75 -9.24 -34.46
N LEU A 161 -19.37 -9.17 -33.29
CA LEU A 161 -18.67 -9.09 -32.02
C LEU A 161 -17.75 -10.30 -31.81
N LEU A 162 -18.22 -11.52 -32.08
CA LEU A 162 -17.43 -12.75 -32.02
C LEU A 162 -16.26 -12.74 -33.02
N THR A 163 -16.44 -12.13 -34.19
CA THR A 163 -15.39 -11.99 -35.20
C THR A 163 -14.31 -11.03 -34.73
N ILE A 164 -14.68 -9.87 -34.19
CA ILE A 164 -13.72 -8.87 -33.68
C ILE A 164 -13.01 -9.40 -32.43
N LYS A 165 -13.70 -10.17 -31.58
CA LYS A 165 -13.13 -10.78 -30.36
C LYS A 165 -11.93 -11.69 -30.67
N LYS A 166 -11.89 -12.32 -31.85
CA LYS A 166 -10.75 -13.15 -32.29
C LYS A 166 -9.47 -12.35 -32.56
N ILE A 167 -9.58 -11.04 -32.79
CA ILE A 167 -8.43 -10.16 -32.98
C ILE A 167 -7.77 -9.94 -31.61
N PRO A 168 -6.45 -10.18 -31.46
CA PRO A 168 -5.75 -9.86 -30.21
C PRO A 168 -5.96 -8.41 -29.82
N TYR A 169 -6.25 -8.13 -28.55
CA TYR A 169 -6.68 -6.80 -28.11
C TYR A 169 -5.67 -5.69 -28.47
N PHE A 170 -4.36 -5.98 -28.40
CA PHE A 170 -3.29 -5.04 -28.75
C PHE A 170 -3.17 -4.73 -30.26
N GLN A 171 -3.94 -5.42 -31.11
CA GLN A 171 -4.01 -5.20 -32.56
C GLN A 171 -5.36 -4.60 -33.00
N ARG A 172 -6.35 -4.47 -32.11
CA ARG A 172 -7.69 -4.00 -32.47
C ARG A 172 -7.65 -2.52 -32.86
N SER A 173 -7.71 -2.22 -34.15
CA SER A 173 -7.82 -0.86 -34.71
C SER A 173 -8.87 -0.86 -35.81
N LEU A 174 -9.43 0.32 -36.17
CA LEU A 174 -10.43 0.41 -37.25
C LEU A 174 -9.93 -0.24 -38.54
N LYS A 175 -8.66 0.01 -38.90
CA LYS A 175 -8.02 -0.58 -40.08
C LYS A 175 -7.97 -2.11 -40.06
N ILE A 176 -7.74 -2.71 -38.90
CA ILE A 176 -7.70 -4.17 -38.76
C ILE A 176 -9.12 -4.73 -38.69
N ILE A 177 -10.02 -4.10 -37.95
CA ILE A 177 -11.44 -4.46 -37.89
C ILE A 177 -12.06 -4.49 -39.29
N LYS A 178 -11.75 -3.50 -40.14
CA LYS A 178 -12.21 -3.44 -41.54
C LYS A 178 -11.84 -4.68 -42.36
N LYS A 179 -10.69 -5.31 -42.09
CA LYS A 179 -10.25 -6.52 -42.80
C LYS A 179 -11.03 -7.77 -42.40
N HIS A 180 -11.62 -7.77 -41.20
CA HIS A 180 -12.35 -8.90 -40.64
C HIS A 180 -13.86 -8.79 -40.80
N ILE A 181 -14.39 -7.58 -41.04
CA ILE A 181 -15.82 -7.36 -41.34
C ILE A 181 -15.97 -7.26 -42.85
N THR A 182 -16.57 -8.29 -43.46
CA THR A 182 -16.81 -8.34 -44.91
C THR A 182 -17.97 -7.44 -45.36
N ASP A 183 -18.92 -7.15 -44.47
CA ASP A 183 -20.01 -6.21 -44.72
C ASP A 183 -19.51 -4.76 -44.59
N SER A 184 -19.34 -4.10 -45.74
CA SER A 184 -18.86 -2.72 -45.80
C SER A 184 -19.84 -1.72 -45.17
N ASN A 185 -21.15 -1.96 -45.27
CA ASN A 185 -22.15 -1.07 -44.67
C ASN A 185 -22.09 -1.14 -43.15
N LEU A 186 -21.90 -2.34 -42.61
CA LEU A 186 -21.76 -2.54 -41.17
C LEU A 186 -20.45 -1.94 -40.63
N TYR A 187 -19.34 -2.08 -41.35
CA TYR A 187 -18.09 -1.41 -40.97
C TYR A 187 -18.27 0.11 -40.92
N THR A 188 -18.83 0.71 -41.98
CA THR A 188 -19.10 2.16 -42.03
C THR A 188 -20.06 2.59 -40.93
N PHE A 189 -21.04 1.76 -40.59
CA PHE A 189 -21.92 2.02 -39.45
C PHE A 189 -21.13 2.09 -38.13
N ILE A 190 -20.28 1.10 -37.83
CA ILE A 190 -19.46 1.05 -36.61
C ILE A 190 -18.53 2.26 -36.55
N GLU A 191 -17.90 2.61 -37.66
CA GLU A 191 -16.99 3.76 -37.78
C GLU A 191 -17.71 5.09 -37.50
N ASN A 192 -18.89 5.30 -38.10
CA ASN A 192 -19.64 6.55 -37.97
C ASN A 192 -20.42 6.68 -36.65
N ASN A 193 -20.76 5.56 -36.01
CA ASN A 193 -21.58 5.54 -34.80
C ASN A 193 -20.80 5.05 -33.57
N TYR A 194 -19.46 5.05 -33.64
CA TYR A 194 -18.60 4.59 -32.57
C TYR A 194 -18.93 5.27 -31.23
N ILE A 195 -19.22 4.47 -30.22
CA ILE A 195 -19.49 4.93 -28.85
C ILE A 195 -18.27 4.63 -27.99
N ASP A 196 -17.60 5.68 -27.52
CA ASP A 196 -16.60 5.55 -26.47
C ASP A 196 -17.26 5.41 -25.09
N GLN A 197 -17.87 4.24 -24.84
CA GLN A 197 -18.56 3.99 -23.58
C GLN A 197 -17.61 4.07 -22.38
N LYS A 198 -16.33 3.69 -22.56
CA LYS A 198 -15.30 3.87 -21.53
C LYS A 198 -15.19 5.33 -21.09
N LYS A 199 -15.09 6.27 -22.03
CA LYS A 199 -15.02 7.71 -21.72
C LYS A 199 -16.33 8.24 -21.16
N LEU A 200 -17.48 7.80 -21.69
CA LEU A 200 -18.80 8.21 -21.19
C LEU A 200 -19.01 7.83 -19.72
N ASP A 201 -18.66 6.60 -19.32
CA ASP A 201 -18.75 6.15 -17.92
C ASP A 201 -17.86 6.98 -16.99
N ALA A 202 -16.61 7.27 -17.42
CA ALA A 202 -15.68 8.10 -16.67
C ALA A 202 -16.23 9.53 -16.48
N VAL A 203 -16.66 10.18 -17.57
CA VAL A 203 -17.24 11.53 -17.53
C VAL A 203 -18.48 11.58 -16.64
N GLN A 204 -19.34 10.55 -16.69
CA GLN A 204 -20.53 10.47 -15.84
C GLN A 204 -20.16 10.48 -14.36
N LEU A 205 -19.19 9.66 -13.95
CA LEU A 205 -18.76 9.59 -12.55
C LEU A 205 -18.08 10.90 -12.09
N LEU A 206 -17.25 11.51 -12.93
CA LEU A 206 -16.62 12.80 -12.61
C LEU A 206 -17.66 13.92 -12.43
N LYS A 207 -18.67 13.98 -13.31
CA LYS A 207 -19.79 14.93 -13.17
C LYS A 207 -20.61 14.70 -11.91
N PHE A 208 -20.79 13.45 -11.49
CA PHE A 208 -21.46 13.13 -10.24
C PHE A 208 -20.75 13.75 -9.03
N PHE A 209 -19.42 13.68 -8.96
CA PHE A 209 -18.65 14.34 -7.89
C PHE A 209 -18.61 15.86 -8.01
N SER A 210 -18.62 16.40 -9.23
CA SER A 210 -18.70 17.85 -9.47
C SER A 210 -20.04 18.44 -8.98
N GLY A 211 -21.14 17.69 -9.13
CA GLY A 211 -22.49 18.11 -8.71
C GLY A 211 -22.83 17.87 -7.24
N ASN A 212 -22.23 16.87 -6.58
CA ASN A 212 -22.57 16.46 -5.21
C ASN A 212 -21.42 16.73 -4.22
N LYS A 213 -21.54 17.78 -3.41
CA LYS A 213 -20.50 18.19 -2.44
C LYS A 213 -20.52 17.45 -1.10
N SER A 214 -21.54 16.65 -0.81
CA SER A 214 -21.65 15.88 0.43
C SER A 214 -21.70 14.39 0.17
N HIS A 215 -20.72 13.65 0.70
CA HIS A 215 -20.78 12.20 0.82
C HIS A 215 -20.65 11.85 2.30
N SER A 216 -21.78 11.46 2.87
CA SER A 216 -21.89 10.93 4.23
C SER A 216 -22.60 9.58 4.13
N ASN A 217 -21.89 8.59 3.59
CA ASN A 217 -22.29 7.21 3.84
C ASN A 217 -21.37 6.71 4.94
N ASP A 218 -21.87 6.58 6.16
CA ASP A 218 -21.13 5.85 7.18
C ASP A 218 -21.03 4.41 6.72
N THR A 219 -19.85 4.03 6.23
CA THR A 219 -19.59 2.65 5.84
C THR A 219 -19.20 1.93 7.11
N GLU A 220 -20.00 0.95 7.52
CA GLU A 220 -19.66 0.10 8.66
C GLU A 220 -18.26 -0.50 8.42
N LEU A 221 -17.37 -0.32 9.41
CA LEU A 221 -15.97 -0.75 9.29
C LEU A 221 -15.93 -2.28 9.16
N LYS A 222 -15.73 -2.76 7.93
CA LYS A 222 -15.63 -4.20 7.67
C LYS A 222 -14.34 -4.74 8.25
N LYS A 223 -14.42 -5.88 8.94
CA LYS A 223 -13.25 -6.61 9.43
C LYS A 223 -12.40 -7.05 8.22
N PHE A 224 -11.10 -6.77 8.28
CA PHE A 224 -10.15 -7.11 7.22
C PHE A 224 -9.14 -8.15 7.70
N ASP A 225 -9.13 -9.31 7.03
CA ASP A 225 -8.16 -10.36 7.30
C ASP A 225 -6.87 -10.14 6.51
N SER A 226 -5.86 -9.64 7.20
CA SER A 226 -4.54 -9.46 6.60
C SER A 226 -3.84 -10.79 6.37
N THR A 227 -3.32 -10.99 5.17
CA THR A 227 -2.43 -12.11 4.86
C THR A 227 -0.97 -11.68 4.84
N PHE A 228 -0.05 -12.64 4.97
CA PHE A 228 1.39 -12.39 4.85
C PHE A 228 1.74 -11.51 3.63
N PHE A 229 1.25 -11.87 2.44
CA PHE A 229 1.51 -11.13 1.20
C PHE A 229 1.05 -9.68 1.24
N ILE A 230 -0.08 -9.37 1.89
CA ILE A 230 -0.61 -8.00 1.93
C ILE A 230 0.23 -7.14 2.86
N ARG A 231 0.69 -7.71 3.99
CA ARG A 231 1.57 -7.02 4.94
C ARG A 231 2.93 -6.75 4.32
N LYS A 232 3.51 -7.74 3.66
CA LYS A 232 4.79 -7.61 2.95
C LYS A 232 4.71 -6.51 1.89
N LEU A 233 3.69 -6.56 1.02
CA LEU A 233 3.48 -5.52 -0.01
C LEU A 233 3.30 -4.13 0.63
N TYR A 234 2.45 -4.02 1.66
CA TYR A 234 2.25 -2.74 2.37
C TYR A 234 3.58 -2.15 2.86
N ARG A 235 4.41 -2.95 3.54
CA ARG A 235 5.73 -2.53 4.07
C ARG A 235 6.67 -2.04 2.98
N GLU A 236 6.73 -2.76 1.86
CA GLU A 236 7.55 -2.38 0.70
C GLU A 236 7.08 -1.06 0.08
N ILE A 237 5.77 -0.83 0.05
CA ILE A 237 5.18 0.34 -0.59
C ILE A 237 5.29 1.59 0.27
N VAL A 238 4.99 1.50 1.57
CA VAL A 238 5.05 2.66 2.48
C VAL A 238 6.46 3.23 2.54
N SER A 239 7.46 2.35 2.54
CA SER A 239 8.88 2.72 2.56
C SER A 239 9.46 3.22 1.24
N SER A 240 8.64 3.34 0.20
CA SER A 240 9.05 3.83 -1.11
C SER A 240 8.44 5.20 -1.39
N PRO A 241 9.16 6.13 -2.05
CA PRO A 241 8.59 7.40 -2.50
C PRO A 241 7.58 7.17 -3.63
N PHE A 242 6.78 8.20 -3.96
CA PHE A 242 6.00 8.19 -5.19
C PHE A 242 6.93 8.18 -6.42
N GLU A 243 6.56 7.41 -7.44
CA GLU A 243 7.32 7.33 -8.70
C GLU A 243 7.32 8.64 -9.48
N LYS A 244 6.27 9.44 -9.30
CA LYS A 244 6.15 10.80 -9.84
C LYS A 244 5.92 11.74 -8.67
N CYS A 245 6.67 12.85 -8.66
CA CYS A 245 6.42 13.94 -7.73
C CYS A 245 5.21 14.74 -8.26
N TYR A 246 4.02 14.55 -7.67
CA TYR A 246 2.83 15.30 -8.05
C TYR A 246 2.75 16.62 -7.29
N GLU A 247 2.15 17.64 -7.91
CA GLU A 247 1.99 18.97 -7.29
C GLU A 247 1.11 18.95 -6.04
N TRP A 248 0.15 18.04 -5.99
CA TRP A 248 -0.78 17.86 -4.86
C TRP A 248 -0.20 17.05 -3.69
N LEU A 249 1.03 16.52 -3.82
CA LEU A 249 1.68 15.83 -2.69
C LEU A 249 1.96 16.80 -1.54
N THR A 250 1.95 16.26 -0.32
CA THR A 250 2.37 16.98 0.89
C THR A 250 3.85 17.37 0.79
N ALA A 251 4.28 18.33 1.60
CA ALA A 251 5.69 18.73 1.65
C ALA A 251 6.62 17.54 1.94
N ASP A 252 6.22 16.68 2.89
CA ASP A 252 6.99 15.49 3.28
C ASP A 252 7.12 14.50 2.12
N GLU A 253 6.03 14.21 1.40
CA GLU A 253 6.07 13.29 0.24
C GLU A 253 6.85 13.89 -0.94
N LYS A 254 6.81 15.22 -1.13
CA LYS A 254 7.66 15.91 -2.13
C LYS A 254 9.14 15.79 -1.78
N ILE A 255 9.50 15.89 -0.50
CA ILE A 255 10.86 15.66 -0.02
C ILE A 255 11.27 14.21 -0.29
N LEU A 256 10.41 13.23 0.01
CA LEU A 256 10.67 11.82 -0.29
C LEU A 256 10.90 11.58 -1.79
N CYS A 257 10.15 12.24 -2.67
CA CYS A 257 10.37 12.17 -4.12
C CYS A 257 11.73 12.71 -4.59
N GLN A 258 12.39 13.59 -3.82
CA GLN A 258 13.73 14.06 -4.16
C GLN A 258 14.80 12.99 -3.90
N TYR A 259 14.49 11.98 -3.09
CA TYR A 259 15.39 10.88 -2.77
C TYR A 259 15.17 9.66 -3.67
N GLN A 260 14.87 9.86 -4.96
CA GLN A 260 14.76 8.77 -5.94
C GLN A 260 16.07 8.00 -6.22
N ASP A 261 17.16 8.40 -5.58
CA ASP A 261 18.43 7.67 -5.57
C ASP A 261 18.25 6.26 -4.99
N LEU A 262 18.64 5.25 -5.78
CA LEU A 262 18.46 3.83 -5.47
C LEU A 262 19.06 3.45 -4.12
N ASP A 263 20.21 4.04 -3.75
CA ASP A 263 20.87 3.73 -2.47
C ASP A 263 20.08 4.27 -1.27
N LYS A 264 19.57 5.52 -1.34
CA LYS A 264 18.78 6.12 -0.25
C LYS A 264 17.43 5.44 -0.07
N ILE A 265 16.76 5.07 -1.16
CA ILE A 265 15.52 4.26 -1.10
C ILE A 265 15.81 2.91 -0.46
N THR A 266 16.94 2.29 -0.78
CA THR A 266 17.33 0.99 -0.21
C THR A 266 17.51 1.10 1.31
N HIS A 267 18.18 2.15 1.79
CA HIS A 267 18.30 2.43 3.23
C HIS A 267 16.94 2.61 3.91
N LEU A 268 16.03 3.40 3.31
CA LEU A 268 14.68 3.63 3.85
C LEU A 268 13.84 2.35 3.92
N LYS A 269 13.90 1.52 2.88
CA LYS A 269 13.21 0.21 2.85
C LYS A 269 13.70 -0.71 3.95
N ILE A 270 15.02 -0.80 4.13
CA ILE A 270 15.66 -1.62 5.17
C ILE A 270 15.20 -1.14 6.56
N LEU A 271 15.34 0.16 6.85
CA LEU A 271 14.96 0.70 8.16
C LEU A 271 13.44 0.59 8.42
N SER A 272 12.60 0.71 7.40
CA SER A 272 11.14 0.57 7.53
C SER A 272 10.70 -0.88 7.73
N LYS A 273 11.26 -1.84 6.96
CA LYS A 273 11.08 -3.28 7.22
C LYS A 273 11.45 -3.60 8.67
N ALA A 274 12.49 -2.97 9.17
CA ALA A 274 12.92 -3.16 10.54
C ALA A 274 11.97 -2.58 11.60
N ALA A 275 11.53 -1.35 11.41
CA ALA A 275 10.53 -0.73 12.29
C ALA A 275 9.26 -1.58 12.40
N HIS A 276 8.77 -2.09 11.27
CA HIS A 276 7.56 -2.90 11.23
C HIS A 276 7.73 -4.29 11.86
N ASN A 277 8.87 -4.96 11.66
CA ASN A 277 9.14 -6.25 12.30
C ASN A 277 9.18 -6.13 13.83
N LEU A 278 9.84 -5.09 14.35
CA LEU A 278 9.82 -4.83 15.80
C LEU A 278 8.39 -4.61 16.29
N SER A 279 7.61 -3.81 15.58
CA SER A 279 6.20 -3.57 15.93
C SER A 279 5.37 -4.84 16.02
N ASP A 280 5.53 -5.76 15.07
CA ASP A 280 4.85 -7.05 15.10
C ASP A 280 5.27 -7.89 16.31
N ILE A 281 6.59 -8.01 16.55
CA ILE A 281 7.13 -8.77 17.68
C ILE A 281 6.55 -8.25 19.01
N PHE A 282 6.49 -6.93 19.18
CA PHE A 282 5.94 -6.32 20.40
C PHE A 282 4.44 -6.53 20.56
N SER A 283 3.67 -6.51 19.46
CA SER A 283 2.24 -6.79 19.53
C SER A 283 1.93 -8.18 20.10
N GLU A 284 2.79 -9.16 19.83
CA GLU A 284 2.70 -10.54 20.34
C GLU A 284 2.99 -10.62 21.85
N ILE A 285 3.92 -9.79 22.34
CA ILE A 285 4.29 -9.75 23.76
C ILE A 285 3.16 -9.16 24.61
N ASN A 286 2.42 -8.18 24.09
CA ASN A 286 1.41 -7.42 24.83
C ASN A 286 0.00 -8.06 24.84
N VAL A 287 -0.16 -9.31 24.38
CA VAL A 287 -1.45 -10.03 24.28
C VAL A 287 -2.16 -10.25 25.64
N GLY A 288 -1.55 -9.85 26.76
CA GLY A 288 -2.15 -9.90 28.10
C GLY A 288 -2.97 -8.67 28.55
N GLN A 289 -3.00 -7.56 27.80
CA GLN A 289 -3.76 -6.36 28.21
C GLN A 289 -4.67 -5.81 27.10
N ASP A 290 -5.97 -6.04 27.31
CA ASP A 290 -7.14 -5.35 26.79
C ASP A 290 -7.30 -5.16 25.27
N HIS A 291 -8.32 -5.84 24.73
CA HIS A 291 -8.67 -5.87 23.32
C HIS A 291 -9.26 -4.52 22.87
N GLY A 292 -8.51 -3.76 22.08
CA GLY A 292 -9.04 -2.59 21.36
C GLY A 292 -8.18 -1.33 21.36
N LYS A 293 -7.03 -1.32 22.05
CA LYS A 293 -6.09 -0.21 21.96
C LYS A 293 -5.14 -0.41 20.79
N ASN A 294 -5.06 0.58 19.89
CA ASN A 294 -3.94 0.74 18.96
C ASN A 294 -2.65 0.65 19.77
N VAL A 295 -1.73 -0.25 19.39
CA VAL A 295 -0.39 -0.27 20.00
C VAL A 295 0.29 1.03 19.63
N ASP A 296 0.38 1.96 20.58
CA ASP A 296 1.05 3.25 20.41
C ASP A 296 2.58 3.01 20.45
N TYR A 297 3.31 3.61 19.52
CA TYR A 297 4.75 3.42 19.33
C TYR A 297 5.63 3.81 20.52
N ASN A 298 5.15 4.71 21.36
CA ASN A 298 5.84 5.00 22.61
C ASN A 298 5.61 3.88 23.63
N ASP A 299 4.56 3.07 23.50
CA ASP A 299 4.38 1.84 24.29
C ASP A 299 5.26 0.71 23.75
N LEU A 300 5.60 0.72 22.46
CA LEU A 300 6.62 -0.15 21.85
C LEU A 300 8.02 0.18 22.37
N LEU A 301 8.33 1.48 22.52
CA LEU A 301 9.55 1.95 23.17
C LEU A 301 9.53 1.68 24.68
N LYS A 302 8.41 1.94 25.38
CA LYS A 302 8.25 1.59 26.81
C LYS A 302 8.33 0.10 27.04
N CYS A 303 7.82 -0.76 26.15
CA CYS A 303 7.90 -2.21 26.28
C CYS A 303 9.30 -2.73 25.93
N ALA A 304 9.98 -2.17 24.92
CA ALA A 304 11.40 -2.44 24.70
C ALA A 304 12.22 -2.13 25.97
N LEU A 305 11.82 -1.10 26.72
CA LEU A 305 12.42 -0.69 27.99
C LEU A 305 11.84 -1.41 29.22
N SER A 306 10.61 -1.93 29.20
CA SER A 306 9.93 -2.57 30.33
C SER A 306 9.95 -4.11 30.30
N MET A 307 10.25 -4.71 29.14
CA MET A 307 10.65 -6.11 29.02
C MET A 307 12.04 -6.36 29.63
N ALA A 308 12.74 -5.27 30.00
CA ALA A 308 13.72 -5.32 31.06
C ALA A 308 13.01 -5.62 32.39
N ASP A 309 12.74 -6.90 32.64
CA ASP A 309 12.35 -7.35 33.96
C ASP A 309 13.40 -6.85 34.96
N LYS A 310 12.92 -6.30 36.10
CA LYS A 310 13.64 -5.55 37.13
C LYS A 310 14.82 -6.30 37.77
N ASN A 311 15.12 -7.50 37.31
CA ASN A 311 16.20 -8.32 37.81
C ASN A 311 17.22 -8.80 36.77
N LYS A 312 17.14 -8.48 35.45
CA LYS A 312 18.20 -8.98 34.54
C LYS A 312 18.43 -8.40 33.13
N LEU A 313 17.99 -7.20 32.73
CA LEU A 313 18.26 -6.72 31.35
C LEU A 313 18.54 -5.21 31.24
N LYS A 314 19.82 -4.84 31.41
CA LYS A 314 20.43 -3.53 31.08
C LYS A 314 20.04 -3.09 29.68
N THR A 315 19.15 -2.12 29.47
CA THR A 315 18.69 -1.82 28.10
C THR A 315 19.22 -0.50 27.55
N ILE A 316 19.67 -0.57 26.29
CA ILE A 316 20.31 0.43 25.39
C ILE A 316 21.80 0.19 25.13
N CYS A 317 22.77 0.45 26.05
CA CYS A 317 24.12 -0.12 25.85
C CYS A 317 24.14 -1.65 26.01
N GLY A 318 23.15 -2.22 26.69
CA GLY A 318 23.12 -3.65 26.87
C GLY A 318 22.67 -4.43 25.65
N PHE A 319 22.28 -3.87 24.51
CA PHE A 319 22.00 -4.73 23.33
C PHE A 319 23.22 -5.55 22.90
N TYR A 320 24.42 -4.96 22.96
CA TYR A 320 25.67 -5.65 22.66
C TYR A 320 26.08 -6.63 23.79
N ILE A 321 25.83 -6.27 25.05
CA ILE A 321 26.19 -7.08 26.24
C ILE A 321 25.19 -8.23 26.46
N ILE A 322 23.89 -7.97 26.28
CA ILE A 322 22.77 -8.92 26.25
C ILE A 322 22.98 -9.87 25.08
N TYR A 323 23.32 -9.39 23.89
CA TYR A 323 23.69 -10.26 22.78
C TYR A 323 24.87 -11.17 23.16
N SER A 324 25.98 -10.63 23.68
CA SER A 324 27.15 -11.43 24.09
C SER A 324 26.82 -12.48 25.16
N ASN A 325 26.05 -12.12 26.19
CA ASN A 325 25.67 -13.01 27.27
C ASN A 325 24.62 -14.05 26.84
N LEU A 326 23.56 -13.62 26.13
CA LEU A 326 22.51 -14.51 25.62
C LEU A 326 23.04 -15.43 24.53
N TYR A 327 23.98 -15.00 23.69
CA TYR A 327 24.67 -15.85 22.70
C TYR A 327 25.49 -16.94 23.39
N THR A 328 26.21 -16.57 24.45
CA THR A 328 27.02 -17.51 25.26
C THR A 328 26.14 -18.52 26.00
N ASP A 329 25.01 -18.10 26.53
CA ASP A 329 24.02 -18.98 27.19
C ASP A 329 23.22 -19.82 26.19
N TYR A 330 22.90 -19.29 25.01
CA TYR A 330 22.21 -20.02 23.94
C TYR A 330 23.07 -21.18 23.42
N LYS A 331 24.37 -20.95 23.16
CA LYS A 331 25.32 -22.01 22.78
C LYS A 331 25.40 -23.15 23.80
N LYS A 332 25.00 -22.90 25.06
CA LYS A 332 25.07 -23.88 26.15
C LYS A 332 23.77 -24.67 26.36
N ASN A 333 22.59 -24.15 26.02
CA ASN A 333 21.31 -24.83 26.34
C ASN A 333 20.12 -24.29 25.53
N THR A 334 19.90 -24.78 24.31
CA THR A 334 18.83 -24.28 23.40
C THR A 334 17.43 -24.81 23.72
N SER A 335 17.32 -26.04 24.24
CA SER A 335 16.02 -26.71 24.50
C SER A 335 15.27 -26.19 25.73
N ALA A 336 15.94 -25.44 26.61
CA ALA A 336 15.40 -24.99 27.90
C ALA A 336 14.88 -23.54 27.91
N TRP A 337 14.92 -22.83 26.77
CA TRP A 337 14.49 -21.44 26.71
C TRP A 337 12.97 -21.32 26.61
N SER A 338 12.37 -20.48 27.45
CA SER A 338 10.98 -20.07 27.29
C SER A 338 10.80 -19.23 26.01
N GLU A 339 9.60 -19.24 25.44
CA GLU A 339 9.27 -18.43 24.24
C GLU A 339 9.57 -16.93 24.45
N ILE A 340 9.32 -16.41 25.65
CA ILE A 340 9.65 -15.02 26.02
C ILE A 340 11.15 -14.74 25.88
N LYS A 341 12.02 -15.65 26.34
CA LYS A 341 13.48 -15.47 26.20
C LYS A 341 13.93 -15.52 24.74
N LYS A 342 13.31 -16.37 23.91
CA LYS A 342 13.58 -16.44 22.46
C LYS A 342 13.17 -15.15 21.75
N ILE A 343 12.04 -14.56 22.15
CA ILE A 343 11.56 -13.27 21.62
C ILE A 343 12.51 -12.13 22.00
N ILE A 344 12.88 -12.00 23.28
CA ILE A 344 13.85 -10.98 23.75
C ILE A 344 15.19 -11.11 23.01
N TYR A 345 15.61 -12.35 22.75
CA TYR A 345 16.82 -12.63 22.00
C TYR A 345 16.74 -12.15 20.53
N ALA A 346 15.63 -12.47 19.86
CA ALA A 346 15.37 -12.02 18.50
C ALA A 346 15.35 -10.49 18.41
N ILE A 347 14.71 -9.79 19.35
CA ILE A 347 14.70 -8.32 19.42
C ILE A 347 16.12 -7.78 19.58
N SER A 348 16.94 -8.41 20.43
CA SER A 348 18.31 -7.95 20.71
C SER A 348 19.23 -8.09 19.51
N LEU A 349 19.17 -9.24 18.82
CA LEU A 349 19.84 -9.47 17.54
C LEU A 349 19.44 -8.42 16.51
N PHE A 350 18.13 -8.17 16.43
CA PHE A 350 17.55 -7.30 15.43
C PHE A 350 17.99 -5.84 15.60
N LEU A 351 17.90 -5.31 16.82
CA LEU A 351 18.35 -3.96 17.15
C LEU A 351 19.86 -3.80 16.95
N THR A 352 20.64 -4.83 17.28
CA THR A 352 22.09 -4.83 17.03
C THR A 352 22.43 -4.74 15.54
N ALA A 353 21.71 -5.49 14.69
CA ALA A 353 21.88 -5.42 13.24
C ALA A 353 21.56 -4.02 12.69
N ILE A 354 20.52 -3.35 13.20
CA ILE A 354 20.15 -1.99 12.77
C ILE A 354 21.20 -0.96 13.16
N VAL A 355 21.66 -0.98 14.41
CA VAL A 355 22.73 -0.07 14.88
C VAL A 355 23.98 -0.26 14.05
N SER A 356 24.36 -1.53 13.80
CA SER A 356 25.53 -1.85 12.99
C SER A 356 25.37 -1.40 11.52
N TYR A 357 24.15 -1.48 10.98
CA TYR A 357 23.84 -0.98 9.65
C TYR A 357 23.93 0.55 9.55
N ILE A 358 23.37 1.28 10.52
CA ILE A 358 23.43 2.74 10.61
C ILE A 358 24.87 3.22 10.67
N ASP A 359 25.67 2.60 11.55
CA ASP A 359 27.08 2.90 11.74
C ASP A 359 27.87 2.61 10.45
N LYS A 360 27.72 1.41 9.87
CA LYS A 360 28.38 1.02 8.62
C LYS A 360 28.03 1.92 7.43
N LYS A 361 26.83 2.51 7.43
CA LYS A 361 26.34 3.36 6.34
C LYS A 361 26.45 4.85 6.64
N ASN A 362 27.04 5.25 7.78
CA ASN A 362 27.14 6.64 8.23
C ASN A 362 25.80 7.39 8.09
N ILE A 363 24.70 6.77 8.52
CA ILE A 363 23.38 7.39 8.43
C ILE A 363 23.25 8.44 9.55
N GLU A 364 23.22 9.71 9.18
CA GLU A 364 22.96 10.81 10.10
C GLU A 364 21.48 11.16 10.16
N ILE A 365 20.96 11.40 11.37
CA ILE A 365 19.61 11.93 11.60
C ILE A 365 19.73 13.38 11.99
N SER A 366 18.93 14.25 11.35
CA SER A 366 18.85 15.66 11.73
C SER A 366 18.60 15.83 13.24
N PRO A 367 19.36 16.71 13.92
CA PRO A 367 19.13 17.06 15.32
C PRO A 367 17.68 17.51 15.61
N GLN A 368 17.01 18.10 14.62
CA GLN A 368 15.62 18.51 14.74
C GLN A 368 14.69 17.32 14.98
N TYR A 369 14.87 16.21 14.25
CA TYR A 369 14.04 15.01 14.43
C TYR A 369 14.33 14.29 15.75
N GLN A 370 15.59 14.31 16.17
CA GLN A 370 16.00 13.78 17.47
C GLN A 370 15.32 14.56 18.61
N ASN A 371 15.28 15.89 18.51
CA ASN A 371 14.60 16.77 19.47
C ASN A 371 13.08 16.58 19.45
N ASP A 372 12.46 16.49 18.27
CA ASP A 372 11.01 16.27 18.13
C ASP A 372 10.58 14.94 18.77
N PHE A 373 11.36 13.88 18.56
CA PHE A 373 11.14 12.59 19.21
C PHE A 373 11.25 12.73 20.74
N PHE A 374 12.32 13.36 21.23
CA PHE A 374 12.56 13.56 22.66
C PHE A 374 11.40 14.32 23.33
N GLU A 375 10.94 15.41 22.72
CA GLU A 375 9.84 16.21 23.24
C GLU A 375 8.50 15.46 23.24
N LYS A 376 8.21 14.68 22.19
CA LYS A 376 7.01 13.82 22.16
C LYS A 376 7.06 12.74 23.25
N MET A 377 8.21 12.10 23.43
CA MET A 377 8.43 11.12 24.49
C MET A 377 8.18 11.73 25.88
N ARG A 378 8.72 12.92 26.14
CA ARG A 378 8.52 13.63 27.40
C ARG A 378 7.05 13.97 27.65
N ARG A 379 6.36 14.51 26.66
CA ARG A 379 4.92 14.85 26.76
C ARG A 379 4.07 13.63 27.08
N LYS A 380 4.27 12.50 26.39
CA LYS A 380 3.49 11.28 26.63
C LYS A 380 3.72 10.71 28.03
N ASN A 381 4.95 10.80 28.53
CA ASN A 381 5.32 10.32 29.86
C ASN A 381 5.06 11.34 30.98
N SER A 382 4.45 12.49 30.66
CA SER A 382 4.23 13.58 31.62
C SER A 382 5.53 14.07 32.31
N LEU A 383 6.66 14.03 31.59
CA LEU A 383 7.99 14.41 32.09
C LEU A 383 8.23 15.92 31.91
N LEU A 384 7.54 16.70 32.75
CA LEU A 384 7.49 18.16 32.64
C LEU A 384 8.80 18.83 33.11
N LYS A 385 9.53 18.26 34.07
CA LYS A 385 10.80 18.80 34.56
C LYS A 385 12.00 17.97 34.09
N GLY A 386 13.18 18.62 34.04
CA GLY A 386 14.42 17.94 33.66
C GLY A 386 14.84 16.83 34.64
N ASP A 387 14.49 16.97 35.92
CA ASP A 387 14.75 15.95 36.95
C ASP A 387 13.86 14.73 36.77
N ASP A 388 12.59 14.91 36.39
CA ASP A 388 11.67 13.82 36.07
C ASP A 388 12.18 13.04 34.86
N THR A 389 12.69 13.73 33.83
CA THR A 389 13.30 13.10 32.66
C THR A 389 14.55 12.31 33.04
N ARG A 390 15.45 12.86 33.87
CA ARG A 390 16.65 12.15 34.32
C ARG A 390 16.30 10.92 35.15
N ALA A 391 15.38 11.05 36.10
CA ALA A 391 14.89 9.93 36.91
C ALA A 391 14.26 8.85 36.03
N TRP A 392 13.49 9.24 35.01
CA TRP A 392 12.92 8.31 34.05
C TRP A 392 14.01 7.58 33.25
N LEU A 393 15.00 8.29 32.69
CA LEU A 393 16.12 7.69 31.96
C LEU A 393 16.89 6.68 32.82
N THR A 394 17.24 7.06 34.06
CA THR A 394 17.93 6.18 35.02
C THR A 394 17.09 4.97 35.39
N SER A 395 15.78 5.13 35.59
CA SER A 395 14.87 4.02 35.89
C SER A 395 14.71 3.02 34.74
N ASN A 396 15.06 3.45 33.52
CA ASN A 396 15.11 2.62 32.31
C ASN A 396 16.56 2.27 31.92
N GLU A 397 17.51 2.40 32.87
CA GLU A 397 18.91 2.00 32.73
C GLU A 397 19.74 2.76 31.68
N ILE A 398 19.26 3.93 31.26
CA ILE A 398 19.96 4.86 30.36
C ILE A 398 20.85 5.76 31.23
N ASN A 399 22.05 5.25 31.56
CA ASN A 399 22.88 5.84 32.61
C ASN A 399 24.11 6.60 32.10
N THR A 400 24.57 6.29 30.89
CA THR A 400 25.75 6.93 30.28
C THR A 400 25.36 7.88 29.15
N GLU A 401 26.28 8.79 28.80
CA GLU A 401 26.10 9.66 27.64
C GLU A 401 25.95 8.85 26.33
N ARG A 402 26.69 7.74 26.21
CA ARG A 402 26.59 6.81 25.08
C ARG A 402 25.22 6.12 25.02
N ASP A 403 24.68 5.68 26.17
CA ASP A 403 23.32 5.12 26.24
C ASP A 403 22.29 6.12 25.71
N TYR A 404 22.40 7.36 26.17
CA TYR A 404 21.50 8.43 25.77
C TYR A 404 21.58 8.71 24.26
N GLN A 405 22.79 8.83 23.71
CA GLN A 405 22.99 9.05 22.27
C GLN A 405 22.39 7.92 21.43
N GLN A 406 22.61 6.66 21.82
CA GLN A 406 22.04 5.50 21.12
C GLN A 406 20.52 5.43 21.25
N PHE A 407 19.96 5.74 22.43
CA PHE A 407 18.53 5.79 22.66
C PHE A 407 17.84 6.79 21.73
N ILE A 408 18.37 8.01 21.68
CA ILE A 408 17.82 9.09 20.86
C ILE A 408 17.97 8.75 19.38
N LEU A 409 19.11 8.21 18.96
CA LEU A 409 19.35 7.80 17.58
C LEU A 409 18.34 6.73 17.14
N ILE A 410 18.27 5.61 17.85
CA ILE A 410 17.40 4.48 17.50
C ILE A 410 15.92 4.89 17.59
N GLY A 411 15.53 5.54 18.69
CA GLY A 411 14.16 5.97 18.94
C GLY A 411 13.67 6.97 17.91
N SER A 412 14.51 7.94 17.52
CA SER A 412 14.13 8.93 16.51
C SER A 412 14.00 8.35 15.10
N ILE A 413 14.83 7.37 14.69
CA ILE A 413 14.65 6.67 13.40
C ILE A 413 13.31 5.94 13.37
N PHE A 414 13.03 5.14 14.39
CA PHE A 414 11.78 4.38 14.41
C PHE A 414 10.57 5.28 14.47
N HIS A 415 10.61 6.30 15.32
CA HIS A 415 9.55 7.28 15.41
C HIS A 415 9.34 8.00 14.08
N TYR A 416 10.41 8.47 13.43
CA TYR A 416 10.33 9.15 12.14
C TYR A 416 9.74 8.26 11.04
N ILE A 417 10.26 7.03 10.91
CA ILE A 417 9.81 6.07 9.91
C ILE A 417 8.36 5.65 10.15
N LEU A 418 7.94 5.44 11.40
CA LEU A 418 6.57 5.01 11.70
C LEU A 418 5.58 6.17 11.62
N VAL A 419 5.97 7.38 12.01
CA VAL A 419 5.12 8.57 11.91
C VAL A 419 4.93 9.01 10.46
N LEU A 420 6.00 9.07 9.66
CA LEU A 420 5.90 9.46 8.25
C LEU A 420 5.13 8.45 7.40
N ASN A 421 5.19 7.16 7.76
CA ASN A 421 4.53 6.11 6.99
C ASN A 421 3.14 5.73 7.51
N ASN A 422 2.51 6.61 8.31
CA ASN A 422 1.19 6.38 8.89
C ASN A 422 1.12 5.03 9.64
N GLY A 423 2.04 4.79 10.57
CA GLY A 423 2.01 3.59 11.40
C GLY A 423 0.64 3.35 12.04
N GLU A 424 -0.05 4.41 12.48
CA GLU A 424 -1.40 4.32 13.07
C GLU A 424 -2.44 3.68 12.12
N PHE A 425 -2.25 3.72 10.79
CA PHE A 425 -3.09 3.01 9.81
C PHE A 425 -2.85 1.49 9.76
N VAL A 426 -1.88 0.97 10.49
CA VAL A 426 -1.53 -0.46 10.57
C VAL A 426 -2.32 -1.17 11.67
N GLY A 427 -3.51 -0.67 12.05
CA GLY A 427 -4.50 -1.35 12.90
C GLY A 427 -5.06 -2.64 12.26
N ILE A 428 -4.16 -3.50 11.82
CA ILE A 428 -4.36 -4.87 11.38
C ILE A 428 -4.21 -5.67 12.67
N ASN A 429 -5.31 -6.24 13.16
CA ASN A 429 -5.25 -7.15 14.28
C ASN A 429 -4.53 -8.41 13.82
N THR A 430 -3.24 -8.51 14.13
CA THR A 430 -2.37 -9.62 13.73
C THR A 430 -2.50 -10.78 14.71
N LYS A 431 -3.71 -11.27 15.00
CA LYS A 431 -3.82 -12.60 15.63
C LYS A 431 -3.22 -13.60 14.64
N MET A 432 -2.01 -14.05 14.97
CA MET A 432 -1.06 -14.72 14.09
C MET A 432 -1.06 -16.20 14.44
N ASP A 433 -1.88 -16.99 13.76
CA ASP A 433 -1.82 -18.46 13.89
C ASP A 433 -0.55 -19.04 13.24
N MET A 434 0.21 -18.24 12.49
CA MET A 434 1.57 -18.54 12.06
C MET A 434 2.48 -17.37 12.45
N LYS A 435 3.80 -17.58 12.58
CA LYS A 435 4.82 -16.56 12.91
C LYS A 435 5.53 -15.92 11.67
N PRO A 436 4.85 -15.35 10.63
CA PRO A 436 5.54 -14.84 9.43
C PRO A 436 6.52 -13.69 9.64
N TRP A 437 6.38 -12.89 10.71
CA TRP A 437 7.36 -11.84 11.03
C TRP A 437 8.75 -12.42 11.28
N LEU A 438 8.82 -13.67 11.76
CA LEU A 438 10.07 -14.37 11.96
C LEU A 438 10.75 -14.55 10.60
N ALA A 439 10.06 -15.12 9.60
CA ALA A 439 10.58 -15.30 8.23
C ALA A 439 11.06 -13.99 7.57
N GLU A 440 10.35 -12.88 7.80
CA GLU A 440 10.77 -11.56 7.30
C GLU A 440 11.98 -10.99 8.03
N THR A 441 12.04 -11.18 9.35
CA THR A 441 13.18 -10.82 10.21
C THR A 441 14.44 -11.58 9.79
N LEU A 442 14.27 -12.86 9.46
CA LEU A 442 15.30 -13.75 8.96
C LEU A 442 15.89 -13.27 7.64
N SER A 443 15.04 -13.01 6.65
CA SER A 443 15.47 -12.42 5.38
C SER A 443 16.20 -11.09 5.57
N PHE A 444 15.74 -10.22 6.48
CA PHE A 444 16.42 -8.96 6.75
C PHE A 444 17.82 -9.13 7.33
N CYS A 445 17.99 -10.02 8.31
CA CYS A 445 19.30 -10.31 8.89
C CYS A 445 20.24 -10.92 7.83
N ASN A 446 19.69 -11.72 6.91
CA ASN A 446 20.43 -12.28 5.76
C ASN A 446 20.99 -11.22 4.82
N GLU A 447 20.25 -10.14 4.62
CA GLU A 447 20.67 -9.04 3.75
C GLU A 447 21.71 -8.12 4.42
N THR A 448 21.78 -8.09 5.77
CA THR A 448 22.50 -7.04 6.50
C THR A 448 23.74 -7.50 7.28
N HIS A 449 23.77 -8.71 7.84
CA HIS A 449 24.89 -9.16 8.71
C HIS A 449 25.03 -10.69 8.79
N ASN A 450 26.07 -11.26 8.16
CA ASN A 450 26.37 -12.70 8.12
C ASN A 450 26.45 -13.43 9.48
N ASP A 451 26.66 -12.73 10.59
CA ASP A 451 26.72 -13.35 11.94
C ASP A 451 25.34 -13.53 12.60
N ALA A 452 24.35 -12.68 12.26
CA ALA A 452 22.97 -12.83 12.74
C ALA A 452 22.24 -13.97 11.99
N ILE A 453 22.62 -14.23 10.73
CA ILE A 453 22.10 -15.27 9.83
C ILE A 453 22.18 -16.66 10.43
N LEU A 454 23.40 -17.07 10.80
CA LEU A 454 23.70 -18.43 11.27
C LEU A 454 22.85 -18.84 12.48
N MET A 455 22.42 -17.85 13.25
CA MET A 455 21.63 -18.06 14.45
C MET A 455 20.12 -18.09 14.18
N LEU A 456 19.71 -17.35 13.19
CA LEU A 456 18.34 -17.20 12.77
C LEU A 456 17.88 -18.42 11.96
N GLU A 457 18.77 -18.98 11.14
CA GLU A 457 18.62 -20.31 10.54
C GLU A 457 18.48 -21.42 11.61
N SER A 458 19.16 -21.29 12.75
CA SER A 458 19.04 -22.24 13.86
C SER A 458 17.69 -22.14 14.61
N LEU A 459 17.02 -20.97 14.56
CA LEU A 459 15.70 -20.75 15.15
C LEU A 459 14.56 -21.20 14.23
N LEU A 460 14.73 -21.09 12.92
CA LEU A 460 13.78 -21.60 11.92
C LEU A 460 13.66 -23.11 11.88
N ALA A 461 14.71 -23.82 12.29
CA ALA A 461 14.74 -25.27 12.29
C ALA A 461 13.81 -25.90 13.36
N ILE A 462 13.05 -25.09 14.09
CA ILE A 462 12.16 -25.53 15.17
C ILE A 462 10.72 -25.19 14.76
N ASN A 463 9.97 -26.22 14.36
CA ASN A 463 8.52 -26.18 14.03
C ASN A 463 7.68 -25.62 15.19
#